data_AF-A0AAU1X446-F1
#
_entry.id   AF-A0AAU1X446-F1
#
_cell.length_a   1.000
_cell.length_b   1.000
_cell.length_c   1.000
_cell.angle_alpha   90.00
_cell.angle_beta   90.00
_cell.angle_gamma   90.00
#
_symmetry.space_group_name_H-M   'P 1'
#
loop_
_entity.id
_entity.type
_entity.pdbx_description
1 polymer ?
#
loop_
_entity_poly.entity_id
_entity_poly.type
_entity_poly.pdbx_seq_one_letter_code
_entity_poly.pdbx_strand_id
1 'polypeptide(L)'
;MYLLDADGSVRRLLPDGSAHPLRQDDTSGVHSVLNGGQAWHPWHSTDKKGYGVKDGGENAPRVTSEKIPPGSSDLARATQIARYHNAHERPEIYKRGGANYASLLFDDDADRRFILVGTSDPVHSERILGYPILHSSEQAHVNALYTEREPCQETNMYCDQWLAQHFDENMDVTHSAKYDQDEKRPDSDTELSKWKQDREHRAYVKWLHEQWAAHGVDGGATSTMIDLSPSENRFVP
;
A
#
# COMPACT_ATOMS: atom_id res chain seq x y z
N MET A 1 -6.14 -9.56 10.13
CA MET A 1 -5.68 -8.92 8.88
C MET A 1 -5.53 -9.99 7.81
N TYR A 2 -5.63 -9.59 6.55
CA TYR A 2 -5.61 -10.49 5.40
C TYR A 2 -4.57 -10.01 4.40
N LEU A 3 -3.81 -10.96 3.84
CA LEU A 3 -2.84 -10.71 2.80
C LEU A 3 -3.46 -11.10 1.46
N LEU A 4 -3.51 -10.14 0.54
CA LEU A 4 -3.83 -10.34 -0.87
C LEU A 4 -2.54 -10.59 -1.64
N ASP A 5 -2.39 -11.79 -2.17
CA ASP A 5 -1.28 -12.17 -3.02
C ASP A 5 -1.49 -11.72 -4.46
N ALA A 6 -0.38 -11.65 -5.20
CA ALA A 6 -0.39 -11.22 -6.59
C ALA A 6 -1.28 -12.11 -7.47
N ASP A 7 -1.47 -13.39 -7.14
CA ASP A 7 -2.32 -14.32 -7.89
C ASP A 7 -3.82 -14.19 -7.56
N GLY A 8 -4.20 -13.25 -6.69
CA GLY A 8 -5.57 -13.05 -6.23
C GLY A 8 -5.98 -13.95 -5.07
N SER A 9 -5.10 -14.83 -4.57
CA SER A 9 -5.39 -15.57 -3.35
C SER A 9 -5.35 -14.65 -2.12
N VAL A 10 -6.20 -14.97 -1.14
CA VAL A 10 -6.26 -14.24 0.13
C VAL A 10 -5.97 -15.18 1.28
N ARG A 11 -5.04 -14.78 2.14
CA ARG A 11 -4.60 -15.53 3.32
C ARG A 11 -4.86 -14.73 4.58
N ARG A 12 -5.18 -15.42 5.67
CA ARG A 12 -5.23 -14.79 6.99
C ARG A 12 -3.79 -14.57 7.46
N LEU A 13 -3.44 -13.31 7.67
CA LEU A 13 -2.12 -12.89 8.14
C LEU A 13 -2.19 -12.65 9.65
N LEU A 14 -1.26 -13.27 10.38
CA LEU A 14 -1.21 -13.23 11.84
C LEU A 14 -0.15 -12.22 12.33
N PRO A 15 -0.28 -11.71 13.57
CA PRO A 15 0.66 -10.74 14.13
C PRO A 15 2.13 -11.21 14.19
N ASP A 16 2.34 -12.52 14.22
CA ASP A 16 3.67 -13.13 14.24
C ASP A 16 4.34 -13.23 12.85
N GLY A 17 3.67 -12.76 11.79
CA GLY A 17 4.15 -12.82 10.41
C GLY A 17 3.87 -14.15 9.70
N SER A 18 3.25 -15.12 10.39
CA SER A 18 2.75 -16.32 9.74
C SER A 18 1.44 -16.04 8.98
N ALA A 19 1.16 -16.87 7.97
CA ALA A 19 -0.07 -16.78 7.20
C ALA A 19 -0.70 -18.16 7.01
N HIS A 20 -2.03 -18.21 6.99
CA HIS A 20 -2.80 -19.44 6.78
C HIS A 20 -3.85 -19.24 5.69
N PRO A 21 -4.27 -20.31 5.00
CA PRO A 21 -5.38 -20.24 4.06
C PRO A 21 -6.62 -19.60 4.69
N LEU A 22 -7.32 -18.76 3.93
CA LEU A 22 -8.60 -18.23 4.35
C LEU A 22 -9.60 -19.37 4.52
N ARG A 23 -10.27 -19.41 5.68
CA ARG A 23 -11.26 -20.44 5.99
C ARG A 23 -12.61 -20.07 5.39
N GLN A 24 -13.38 -21.08 4.97
CA GLN A 24 -14.75 -20.88 4.45
C GLN A 24 -15.72 -20.36 5.51
N ASP A 25 -15.46 -20.63 6.79
CA ASP A 25 -16.27 -20.18 7.93
C ASP A 25 -15.78 -18.86 8.55
N ASP A 26 -14.90 -18.12 7.88
CA ASP A 26 -14.40 -16.83 8.37
C ASP A 26 -15.53 -15.77 8.35
N THR A 27 -15.83 -15.20 9.51
CA THR A 27 -16.94 -14.26 9.71
C THR A 27 -16.52 -12.79 9.70
N SER A 28 -15.28 -12.47 9.33
CA SER A 28 -14.79 -11.07 9.33
C SER A 28 -15.46 -10.17 8.29
N GLY A 29 -16.14 -10.77 7.31
CA GLY A 29 -16.66 -10.08 6.15
C GLY A 29 -15.74 -10.10 4.93
N VAL A 30 -14.48 -10.55 5.06
CA VAL A 30 -13.52 -10.56 3.94
C VAL A 30 -14.03 -11.30 2.71
N HIS A 31 -14.89 -12.31 2.87
CA HIS A 31 -15.49 -13.04 1.76
C HIS A 31 -16.37 -12.17 0.84
N SER A 32 -16.89 -11.04 1.31
CA SER A 32 -17.75 -10.17 0.50
C SER A 32 -17.01 -9.45 -0.62
N VAL A 33 -15.69 -9.30 -0.46
CA VAL A 33 -14.82 -8.67 -1.47
C VAL A 33 -14.09 -9.70 -2.33
N LEU A 34 -14.48 -10.98 -2.22
CA LEU A 34 -13.94 -12.09 -3.01
C LEU A 34 -15.00 -12.65 -3.96
N ASN A 35 -14.55 -13.14 -5.10
CA ASN A 35 -15.35 -13.87 -6.07
C ASN A 35 -14.96 -15.35 -6.02
N GLY A 36 -15.80 -16.19 -5.41
CA GLY A 36 -15.53 -17.63 -5.30
C GLY A 36 -14.27 -17.97 -4.48
N GLY A 37 -13.91 -17.11 -3.51
CA GLY A 37 -12.73 -17.28 -2.65
C GLY A 37 -11.43 -16.68 -3.21
N GLN A 38 -11.48 -16.01 -4.37
CA GLN A 38 -10.35 -15.26 -4.93
C GLN A 38 -10.69 -13.78 -5.07
N ALA A 39 -9.74 -12.90 -4.81
CA ALA A 39 -9.88 -11.49 -5.10
C ALA A 39 -9.91 -11.29 -6.62
N TRP A 40 -10.85 -10.48 -7.08
CA TRP A 40 -10.93 -10.13 -8.49
C TRP A 40 -9.81 -9.14 -8.86
N HIS A 41 -9.15 -9.41 -9.99
CA HIS A 41 -8.14 -8.52 -10.55
C HIS A 41 -8.37 -8.38 -12.07
N PRO A 42 -8.30 -7.18 -12.66
CA PRO A 42 -8.46 -6.98 -14.09
C PRO A 42 -7.19 -7.39 -14.85
N TRP A 43 -7.08 -8.69 -15.12
CA TRP A 43 -5.95 -9.31 -15.81
C TRP A 43 -5.83 -8.85 -17.27
N HIS A 44 -6.97 -8.65 -17.95
CA HIS A 44 -6.99 -8.21 -19.35
C HIS A 44 -7.36 -6.74 -19.48
N SER A 45 -6.92 -6.12 -20.58
CA SER A 45 -7.18 -4.69 -20.85
C SER A 45 -8.67 -4.37 -20.98
N THR A 46 -9.48 -5.33 -21.44
CA THR A 46 -10.94 -5.22 -21.50
C THR A 46 -11.57 -5.07 -20.12
N ASP A 47 -11.00 -5.75 -19.13
CA ASP A 47 -11.51 -5.80 -17.75
C ASP A 47 -11.18 -4.53 -16.99
N LYS A 48 -10.17 -3.77 -17.45
CA LYS A 48 -9.78 -2.47 -16.89
C LYS A 48 -10.75 -1.35 -17.25
N LYS A 49 -11.70 -1.59 -18.17
CA LYS A 49 -12.66 -0.57 -18.60
C LYS A 49 -13.55 -0.17 -17.42
N GLY A 50 -13.49 1.11 -17.05
CA GLY A 50 -14.25 1.65 -15.91
C GLY A 50 -13.48 1.72 -14.60
N TYR A 51 -12.28 1.14 -14.51
CA TYR A 51 -11.41 1.16 -13.32
C TYR A 51 -10.16 2.02 -13.51
N GLY A 52 -10.10 2.81 -14.59
CA GLY A 52 -9.00 3.73 -14.88
C GLY A 52 -9.32 5.14 -14.40
N VAL A 53 -8.28 5.92 -14.17
CA VAL A 53 -8.35 7.37 -13.97
C VAL A 53 -7.69 8.07 -15.15
N LYS A 54 -8.23 9.22 -15.55
CA LYS A 54 -7.60 10.11 -16.53
C LYS A 54 -6.95 11.27 -15.78
N ASP A 55 -5.93 11.87 -16.38
CA ASP A 55 -5.38 13.11 -15.85
C ASP A 55 -6.47 14.20 -15.83
N GLY A 56 -6.87 14.61 -14.63
CA GLY A 56 -7.82 15.70 -14.45
C GLY A 56 -7.16 17.08 -14.34
N GLY A 57 -5.83 17.18 -14.44
CA GLY A 57 -5.08 18.43 -14.26
C GLY A 57 -5.13 18.97 -12.83
N GLU A 58 -4.72 20.23 -12.65
CA GLU A 58 -4.56 20.86 -11.32
C GLU A 58 -5.84 20.85 -10.47
N ASN A 59 -7.02 20.94 -11.09
CA ASN A 59 -8.30 21.02 -10.39
C ASN A 59 -8.97 19.65 -10.14
N ALA A 60 -8.32 18.54 -10.49
CA ALA A 60 -8.89 17.21 -10.23
C ALA A 60 -9.01 16.92 -8.72
N PRO A 61 -10.09 16.27 -8.27
CA PRO A 61 -10.17 15.70 -6.93
C PRO A 61 -8.98 14.76 -6.66
N ARG A 62 -8.37 14.87 -5.48
CA ARG A 62 -7.24 14.06 -5.02
C ARG A 62 -7.41 13.78 -3.55
N VAL A 63 -7.08 12.56 -3.14
CA VAL A 63 -6.90 12.31 -1.71
C VAL A 63 -5.68 13.09 -1.21
N THR A 64 -5.82 13.71 -0.06
CA THR A 64 -4.67 14.23 0.69
C THR A 64 -4.12 13.10 1.54
N SER A 65 -2.81 12.87 1.50
CA SER A 65 -2.18 11.87 2.35
C SER A 65 -1.33 12.49 3.46
N GLU A 66 -1.57 12.06 4.71
CA GLU A 66 -0.80 12.47 5.88
C GLU A 66 0.43 11.58 6.07
N LYS A 67 1.60 12.19 6.27
CA LYS A 67 2.82 11.44 6.58
C LYS A 67 2.79 11.02 8.06
N ILE A 68 3.02 9.74 8.36
CA ILE A 68 3.07 9.18 9.72
C ILE A 68 4.35 8.35 9.96
N PRO A 69 4.78 8.15 11.22
CA PRO A 69 5.92 7.29 11.51
C PRO A 69 5.70 5.83 11.08
N PRO A 70 6.74 5.11 10.62
CA PRO A 70 6.61 3.70 10.28
C PRO A 70 6.05 2.85 11.42
N GLY A 71 5.04 2.03 11.11
CA GLY A 71 4.43 1.10 12.05
C GLY A 71 3.67 1.75 13.21
N SER A 72 3.38 3.07 13.16
CA SER A 72 2.69 3.79 14.23
C SER A 72 1.17 3.61 14.25
N SER A 73 0.59 3.04 13.19
CA SER A 73 -0.84 2.71 13.08
C SER A 73 -1.04 1.23 12.79
N ASP A 74 -2.23 0.70 13.06
CA ASP A 74 -2.55 -0.71 12.74
C ASP A 74 -2.40 -1.03 11.25
N LEU A 75 -2.73 -0.07 10.38
CA LEU A 75 -2.56 -0.19 8.94
C LEU A 75 -1.07 -0.22 8.56
N ALA A 76 -0.28 0.73 9.06
CA ALA A 76 1.16 0.75 8.85
C ALA A 76 1.81 -0.55 9.35
N ARG A 77 1.38 -1.02 10.52
CA ARG A 77 1.88 -2.26 11.11
C ARG A 77 1.50 -3.49 10.29
N ALA A 78 0.29 -3.55 9.75
CA ALA A 78 -0.15 -4.65 8.89
C ALA A 78 0.69 -4.78 7.62
N THR A 79 1.09 -3.65 7.00
CA THR A 79 2.01 -3.69 5.85
C THR A 79 3.39 -4.24 6.20
N GLN A 80 3.94 -3.86 7.36
CA GLN A 80 5.22 -4.40 7.83
C GLN A 80 5.16 -5.90 8.05
N ILE A 81 4.08 -6.39 8.66
CA ILE A 81 3.88 -7.83 8.91
C ILE A 81 3.76 -8.59 7.57
N ALA A 82 3.00 -8.05 6.61
CA ALA A 82 2.89 -8.65 5.28
C ALA A 82 4.22 -8.66 4.53
N ARG A 83 4.99 -7.57 4.65
CA ARG A 83 6.32 -7.47 4.08
C ARG A 83 7.30 -8.43 4.77
N TYR A 84 7.21 -8.61 6.08
CA TYR A 84 8.03 -9.60 6.80
C TYR A 84 7.74 -11.02 6.29
N HIS A 85 6.45 -11.36 6.15
CA HIS A 85 6.02 -12.63 5.59
C HIS A 85 6.62 -12.88 4.20
N ASN A 86 6.39 -11.94 3.27
CA ASN A 86 6.84 -12.07 1.89
C ASN A 86 8.37 -11.96 1.73
N ALA A 87 9.11 -11.38 2.67
CA ALA A 87 10.57 -11.37 2.63
C ALA A 87 11.15 -12.79 2.70
N HIS A 88 10.41 -13.71 3.33
CA HIS A 88 10.75 -15.12 3.42
C HIS A 88 10.20 -15.92 2.22
N GLU A 89 8.96 -15.66 1.81
CA GLU A 89 8.26 -16.44 0.77
C GLU A 89 8.59 -16.00 -0.67
N ARG A 90 8.89 -14.72 -0.90
CA ARG A 90 9.05 -14.09 -2.23
C ARG A 90 10.30 -13.19 -2.32
N PRO A 91 11.51 -13.70 -1.96
CA PRO A 91 12.71 -12.87 -1.82
C PRO A 91 13.14 -12.16 -3.12
N GLU A 92 12.71 -12.61 -4.29
CA GLU A 92 12.99 -11.99 -5.59
C GLU A 92 12.35 -10.61 -5.76
N ILE A 93 11.18 -10.37 -5.14
CA ILE A 93 10.44 -9.10 -5.22
C ILE A 93 11.12 -8.01 -4.40
N TYR A 94 11.95 -8.41 -3.43
CA TYR A 94 12.69 -7.53 -2.55
C TYR A 94 13.99 -7.00 -3.18
N LYS A 95 14.51 -7.65 -4.23
CA LYS A 95 15.85 -7.34 -4.77
C LYS A 95 15.94 -6.05 -5.60
N ARG A 96 14.82 -5.43 -5.99
CA ARG A 96 14.78 -4.23 -6.85
C ARG A 96 14.31 -2.96 -6.13
N GLY A 97 14.85 -2.68 -4.94
CA GLY A 97 14.40 -1.54 -4.12
C GLY A 97 13.16 -1.81 -3.28
N GLY A 98 12.50 -2.97 -3.49
CA GLY A 98 11.34 -3.45 -2.75
C GLY A 98 10.03 -2.98 -3.37
N ALA A 99 9.10 -3.91 -3.65
CA ALA A 99 7.73 -3.54 -4.01
C ALA A 99 7.09 -2.72 -2.87
N ASN A 100 6.25 -1.74 -3.20
CA ASN A 100 5.48 -0.98 -2.21
C ASN A 100 4.39 -1.87 -1.60
N TYR A 101 4.08 -1.69 -0.32
CA TYR A 101 2.90 -2.28 0.31
C TYR A 101 1.90 -1.20 0.65
N ALA A 102 0.62 -1.58 0.62
CA ALA A 102 -0.48 -0.79 1.13
C ALA A 102 -1.38 -1.67 1.97
N SER A 103 -2.22 -1.04 2.79
CA SER A 103 -3.29 -1.69 3.51
C SER A 103 -4.51 -0.79 3.58
N LEU A 104 -5.71 -1.36 3.49
CA LEU A 104 -6.96 -0.65 3.71
C LEU A 104 -7.70 -1.20 4.93
N LEU A 105 -8.49 -0.34 5.58
CA LEU A 105 -9.48 -0.72 6.57
C LEU A 105 -10.85 -0.81 5.91
N PHE A 106 -11.42 -2.01 5.90
CA PHE A 106 -12.84 -2.22 5.66
C PHE A 106 -13.57 -2.18 6.99
N ASP A 107 -14.62 -1.36 7.08
CA ASP A 107 -15.46 -1.24 8.27
C ASP A 107 -16.87 -0.81 7.84
N ASP A 108 -17.89 -1.60 8.19
CA ASP A 108 -19.28 -1.33 7.83
C ASP A 108 -20.26 -1.38 9.01
N ASP A 109 -21.49 -0.93 8.75
CA ASP A 109 -22.56 -0.88 9.76
C ASP A 109 -23.04 -2.27 10.21
N ALA A 110 -22.59 -3.35 9.56
CA ALA A 110 -22.93 -4.74 9.88
C ALA A 110 -21.82 -5.43 10.72
N ASP A 111 -20.95 -4.64 11.35
CA ASP A 111 -19.80 -5.09 12.15
C ASP A 111 -18.78 -5.95 11.36
N ARG A 112 -18.80 -5.88 10.01
CA ARG A 112 -17.73 -6.48 9.19
C ARG A 112 -16.53 -5.53 9.23
N ARG A 113 -15.47 -5.97 9.90
CA ARG A 113 -14.26 -5.18 10.04
C ARG A 113 -13.01 -6.00 9.77
N PHE A 114 -12.20 -5.56 8.81
CA PHE A 114 -10.92 -6.20 8.52
C PHE A 114 -9.91 -5.25 7.88
N ILE A 115 -8.63 -5.59 8.04
CA ILE A 115 -7.53 -4.96 7.30
C ILE A 115 -7.13 -5.90 6.16
N LEU A 116 -7.12 -5.39 4.93
CA LEU A 116 -6.60 -6.06 3.74
C LEU A 116 -5.27 -5.42 3.34
N VAL A 117 -4.25 -6.24 3.10
CA VAL A 117 -2.87 -5.81 2.81
C VAL A 117 -2.43 -6.38 1.48
N GLY A 118 -1.75 -5.59 0.66
CA GLY A 118 -1.32 -6.00 -0.68
C GLY A 118 0.01 -5.37 -1.07
N THR A 119 0.74 -6.04 -1.95
CA THR A 119 2.00 -5.54 -2.52
C THR A 119 1.82 -5.08 -3.96
N SER A 120 2.64 -4.14 -4.42
CA SER A 120 2.64 -3.67 -5.80
C SER A 120 3.12 -4.75 -6.78
N ASP A 121 2.25 -5.68 -7.15
CA ASP A 121 2.50 -6.73 -8.13
C ASP A 121 1.16 -7.29 -8.67
N PRO A 122 0.81 -7.13 -9.97
CA PRO A 122 1.57 -6.48 -11.03
C PRO A 122 1.34 -4.96 -11.18
N VAL A 123 0.41 -4.36 -10.44
CA VAL A 123 0.13 -2.92 -10.48
C VAL A 123 0.42 -2.26 -9.13
N HIS A 124 0.20 -0.95 -9.01
CA HIS A 124 0.40 -0.23 -7.75
C HIS A 124 -0.50 -0.81 -6.64
N SER A 125 0.06 -0.92 -5.43
CA SER A 125 -0.56 -1.52 -4.26
C SER A 125 -1.97 -1.01 -3.95
N GLU A 126 -2.22 0.28 -4.16
CA GLU A 126 -3.52 0.95 -3.96
C GLU A 126 -4.58 0.35 -4.88
N ARG A 127 -4.20 0.08 -6.14
CA ARG A 127 -5.09 -0.53 -7.14
C ARG A 127 -5.26 -2.03 -6.92
N ILE A 128 -4.19 -2.73 -6.54
CA ILE A 128 -4.26 -4.15 -6.15
C ILE A 128 -5.32 -4.34 -5.07
N LEU A 129 -5.30 -3.48 -4.05
CA LEU A 129 -6.28 -3.52 -2.97
C LEU A 129 -7.67 -3.07 -3.41
N GLY A 130 -7.77 -2.02 -4.20
CA GLY A 130 -9.07 -1.44 -4.51
C GLY A 130 -9.87 -2.20 -5.57
N TYR A 131 -9.24 -2.93 -6.50
CA TYR A 131 -9.98 -3.71 -7.51
C TYR A 131 -11.00 -4.70 -6.96
N PRO A 132 -10.68 -5.59 -5.99
CA PRO A 132 -11.68 -6.48 -5.42
C PRO A 132 -12.84 -5.71 -4.77
N ILE A 133 -12.54 -4.62 -4.06
CA ILE A 133 -13.55 -3.77 -3.41
C ILE A 133 -14.50 -3.13 -4.43
N LEU A 134 -13.95 -2.56 -5.51
CA LEU A 134 -14.74 -1.92 -6.56
C LEU A 134 -15.54 -2.94 -7.36
N HIS A 135 -15.01 -4.14 -7.55
CA HIS A 135 -15.73 -5.22 -8.24
C HIS A 135 -16.92 -5.73 -7.41
N SER A 136 -16.77 -5.82 -6.09
CA SER A 136 -17.85 -6.18 -5.18
C SER A 136 -18.80 -5.04 -4.84
N SER A 137 -18.55 -3.83 -5.37
CA SER A 137 -19.33 -2.61 -5.09
C SER A 137 -19.35 -2.22 -3.61
N GLU A 138 -18.28 -2.49 -2.88
CA GLU A 138 -18.18 -2.27 -1.42
C GLU A 138 -17.29 -1.06 -1.05
N GLN A 139 -16.98 -0.19 -2.02
CA GLN A 139 -16.09 0.96 -1.82
C GLN A 139 -16.54 1.95 -0.74
N ALA A 140 -17.85 2.03 -0.46
CA ALA A 140 -18.41 2.89 0.58
C ALA A 140 -18.03 2.45 2.01
N HIS A 141 -17.45 1.26 2.17
CA HIS A 141 -17.04 0.70 3.47
C HIS A 141 -15.53 0.76 3.69
N VAL A 142 -14.79 1.44 2.81
CA VAL A 142 -13.35 1.67 2.97
C VAL A 142 -13.12 3.08 3.49
N ASN A 143 -12.74 3.17 4.76
CA ASN A 143 -12.67 4.45 5.47
C ASN A 143 -11.24 4.99 5.57
N ALA A 144 -10.26 4.09 5.54
CA ALA A 144 -8.86 4.45 5.70
C ALA A 144 -7.94 3.57 4.85
N LEU A 145 -6.84 4.16 4.37
CA LEU A 145 -5.81 3.50 3.60
C LEU A 145 -4.43 3.98 4.06
N TYR A 146 -3.50 3.04 4.17
CA TYR A 146 -2.09 3.33 4.38
C TYR A 146 -1.28 2.82 3.19
N THR A 147 -0.30 3.59 2.75
CA THR A 147 0.72 3.16 1.79
C THR A 147 2.11 3.36 2.40
N GLU A 148 3.05 2.44 2.18
CA GLU A 148 4.41 2.67 2.68
C GLU A 148 5.04 3.91 2.04
N ARG A 149 4.72 4.17 0.78
CA ARG A 149 5.12 5.33 -0.01
C ARG A 149 3.91 6.16 -0.43
N GLU A 150 4.03 7.48 -0.38
CA GLU A 150 3.00 8.44 -0.80
C GLU A 150 2.34 8.05 -2.15
N PRO A 151 0.98 8.12 -2.26
CA PRO A 151 0.28 7.81 -3.50
C PRO A 151 0.80 8.64 -4.66
N CYS A 152 1.14 7.99 -5.78
CA CYS A 152 1.84 8.64 -6.88
C CYS A 152 0.95 9.57 -7.73
N GLN A 153 1.56 10.65 -8.24
CA GLN A 153 1.03 11.54 -9.26
C GLN A 153 1.47 11.11 -10.67
N GLU A 154 2.27 10.04 -10.79
CA GLU A 154 2.81 9.52 -12.06
C GLU A 154 1.74 9.35 -13.15
N THR A 155 2.10 9.77 -14.37
CA THR A 155 1.29 9.65 -15.58
C THR A 155 0.77 8.22 -15.77
N ASN A 156 -0.54 8.09 -16.03
CA ASN A 156 -1.31 6.85 -16.21
C ASN A 156 -1.69 6.09 -14.92
N MET A 157 -1.07 6.41 -13.78
CA MET A 157 -1.40 5.79 -12.50
C MET A 157 -2.21 6.73 -11.61
N TYR A 158 -1.77 7.98 -11.41
CA TYR A 158 -2.46 9.02 -10.64
C TYR A 158 -3.20 8.43 -9.43
N CYS A 159 -2.48 7.71 -8.56
CA CYS A 159 -3.09 6.93 -7.47
C CYS A 159 -3.91 7.82 -6.54
N ASP A 160 -3.46 9.06 -6.33
CA ASP A 160 -4.18 10.08 -5.57
C ASP A 160 -5.57 10.42 -6.16
N GLN A 161 -5.63 10.67 -7.48
CA GLN A 161 -6.87 10.92 -8.21
C GLN A 161 -7.70 9.65 -8.33
N TRP A 162 -7.06 8.48 -8.49
CA TRP A 162 -7.73 7.20 -8.61
C TRP A 162 -8.49 6.86 -7.32
N LEU A 163 -7.85 7.06 -6.17
CA LEU A 163 -8.49 6.90 -4.87
C LEU A 163 -9.66 7.87 -4.70
N ALA A 164 -9.48 9.15 -5.02
CA ALA A 164 -10.55 10.14 -4.94
C ALA A 164 -11.74 9.82 -5.88
N GLN A 165 -11.46 9.34 -7.09
CA GLN A 165 -12.48 8.99 -8.08
C GLN A 165 -13.33 7.78 -7.65
N HIS A 166 -12.72 6.80 -6.98
CA HIS A 166 -13.32 5.49 -6.77
C HIS A 166 -13.77 5.21 -5.33
N PHE A 167 -13.24 5.92 -4.35
CA PHE A 167 -13.57 5.76 -2.94
C PHE A 167 -14.20 7.03 -2.39
N ASP A 168 -13.37 7.96 -1.91
CA ASP A 168 -13.77 9.29 -1.45
C ASP A 168 -12.53 10.19 -1.50
N GLU A 169 -12.67 11.46 -1.86
CA GLU A 169 -11.57 12.43 -1.82
C GLU A 169 -11.13 12.77 -0.38
N ASN A 170 -12.02 12.56 0.59
CA ASN A 170 -11.82 12.82 2.02
C ASN A 170 -11.50 11.55 2.82
N MET A 171 -11.23 10.42 2.15
CA MET A 171 -10.80 9.19 2.81
C MET A 171 -9.52 9.45 3.61
N ASP A 172 -9.39 8.82 4.79
CA ASP A 172 -8.18 8.92 5.60
C ASP A 172 -7.03 8.16 4.92
N VAL A 173 -6.08 8.89 4.31
CA VAL A 173 -4.94 8.30 3.63
C VAL A 173 -3.66 8.66 4.36
N THR A 174 -2.89 7.67 4.78
CA THR A 174 -1.60 7.88 5.46
C THR A 174 -0.45 7.24 4.70
N HIS A 175 0.76 7.79 4.84
CA HIS A 175 1.97 7.18 4.30
C HIS A 175 3.18 7.36 5.20
N SER A 176 4.24 6.57 5.04
CA SER A 176 5.48 6.76 5.81
C SER A 176 6.59 7.43 5.02
N ALA A 177 6.82 7.01 3.77
CA ALA A 177 7.86 7.55 2.91
C ALA A 177 7.27 8.52 1.87
N LYS A 178 7.86 9.71 1.74
CA LYS A 178 7.56 10.64 0.66
C LYS A 178 7.96 10.07 -0.69
N TYR A 179 7.23 10.50 -1.71
CA TYR A 179 7.60 10.22 -3.09
C TYR A 179 7.85 11.52 -3.83
N ASP A 180 9.12 11.92 -3.92
CA ASP A 180 9.57 13.24 -4.39
C ASP A 180 9.43 13.42 -5.92
N GLN A 181 8.26 13.15 -6.46
CA GLN A 181 7.98 13.11 -7.90
C GLN A 181 8.12 14.49 -8.54
N ASP A 182 7.73 15.54 -7.83
CA ASP A 182 7.81 16.93 -8.29
C ASP A 182 9.16 17.60 -7.96
N GLU A 183 10.07 16.89 -7.28
CA GLU A 183 11.39 17.44 -6.96
C GLU A 183 12.26 17.49 -8.23
N LYS A 184 12.72 18.70 -8.53
CA LYS A 184 13.66 18.98 -9.61
C LYS A 184 15.09 18.91 -9.11
N ARG A 185 16.04 18.63 -10.01
CA ARG A 185 17.46 18.71 -9.67
C ARG A 185 17.83 20.16 -9.31
N PRO A 186 18.74 20.38 -8.34
CA PRO A 186 19.18 21.74 -7.97
C PRO A 186 19.79 22.54 -9.13
N ASP A 187 20.31 21.85 -10.15
CA ASP A 187 21.05 22.40 -11.29
C ASP A 187 20.32 22.29 -12.64
N SER A 188 19.06 21.84 -12.66
CA SER A 188 18.28 21.75 -13.90
C SER A 188 16.77 21.69 -13.66
N ASP A 189 15.99 22.07 -14.67
CA ASP A 189 14.53 21.85 -14.68
C ASP A 189 14.11 20.38 -14.88
N THR A 190 15.05 19.45 -14.87
CA THR A 190 14.75 18.02 -15.00
C THR A 190 14.42 17.39 -13.65
N GLU A 191 13.48 16.46 -13.67
CA GLU A 191 13.09 15.68 -12.49
C GLU A 191 14.27 14.85 -11.95
N LEU A 192 14.17 14.53 -10.65
CA LEU A 192 15.01 13.50 -10.05
C LEU A 192 14.83 12.16 -10.78
N SER A 193 15.90 11.36 -10.87
CA SER A 193 15.76 9.97 -11.32
C SER A 193 14.85 9.19 -10.37
N LYS A 194 14.09 8.19 -10.87
CA LYS A 194 13.24 7.32 -10.02
C LYS A 194 13.93 6.81 -8.75
N TRP A 195 15.21 6.44 -8.85
CA TRP A 195 16.02 6.00 -7.71
C TRP A 195 16.15 7.05 -6.58
N LYS A 196 16.20 8.33 -6.94
CA LYS A 196 16.28 9.46 -6.02
C LYS A 196 14.89 9.87 -5.51
N GLN A 197 13.85 9.80 -6.36
CA GLN A 197 12.47 10.01 -5.94
C GLN A 197 12.05 8.99 -4.85
N ASP A 198 12.58 7.76 -4.94
CA ASP A 198 12.28 6.64 -4.04
C ASP A 198 13.21 6.55 -2.80
N ARG A 199 13.99 7.60 -2.51
CA ARG A 199 15.06 7.55 -1.49
C ARG A 199 14.52 7.23 -0.09
N GLU A 200 13.39 7.79 0.30
CA GLU A 200 12.79 7.57 1.63
C GLU A 200 12.29 6.14 1.77
N HIS A 201 11.59 5.62 0.76
CA HIS A 201 11.08 4.25 0.79
C HIS A 201 12.23 3.25 0.84
N ARG A 202 13.29 3.47 0.05
CA ARG A 202 14.51 2.64 0.10
C ARG A 202 15.20 2.67 1.47
N ALA A 203 15.30 3.85 2.10
CA ALA A 203 15.88 3.97 3.42
C ALA A 203 15.01 3.28 4.49
N TYR A 204 13.70 3.41 4.38
CA TYR A 204 12.72 2.72 5.22
C TYR A 204 12.83 1.21 5.10
N VAL A 205 12.82 0.64 3.88
CA VAL A 205 12.93 -0.81 3.66
C VAL A 205 14.24 -1.34 4.23
N LYS A 206 15.34 -0.61 4.03
CA LYS A 206 16.63 -0.97 4.61
C LYS A 206 16.59 -0.98 6.14
N TRP A 207 16.10 0.09 6.76
CA TRP A 207 15.96 0.19 8.21
C TRP A 207 15.07 -0.92 8.76
N LEU A 208 13.95 -1.20 8.10
CA LEU A 208 13.00 -2.22 8.53
C LEU A 208 13.64 -3.62 8.54
N HIS A 209 14.46 -3.95 7.54
CA HIS A 209 15.23 -5.20 7.54
C HIS A 209 16.23 -5.27 8.69
N GLU A 210 16.89 -4.16 9.03
CA GLU A 210 17.77 -4.08 10.21
C GLU A 210 16.99 -4.30 11.51
N GLN A 211 15.78 -3.72 11.63
CA GLN A 211 14.90 -3.94 12.78
C GLN A 211 14.47 -5.41 12.89
N TRP A 212 14.11 -6.04 11.79
CA TRP A 212 13.71 -7.46 11.79
C TRP A 212 14.85 -8.40 12.10
N ALA A 213 16.07 -8.09 11.66
CA ALA A 213 17.25 -8.86 12.04
C ALA A 213 17.50 -8.81 13.56
N ALA A 214 17.19 -7.69 14.21
CA ALA A 214 17.40 -7.50 15.64
C ALA A 214 16.22 -7.97 16.51
N HIS A 215 14.99 -7.83 16.02
CA HIS A 215 13.77 -7.95 16.84
C HIS A 215 12.72 -8.91 16.25
N GLY A 216 13.00 -9.57 15.13
CA GLY A 216 12.01 -10.37 14.43
C GLY A 216 10.85 -9.53 13.92
N VAL A 217 9.68 -10.15 13.77
CA VAL A 217 8.47 -9.48 13.28
C VAL A 217 8.11 -8.23 14.10
N ASP A 218 8.38 -8.22 15.41
CA ASP A 218 8.08 -7.11 16.33
C ASP A 218 8.89 -5.83 16.06
N GLY A 219 9.97 -5.92 15.28
CA GLY A 219 10.72 -4.75 14.81
C GLY A 219 9.93 -3.89 13.83
N GLY A 220 10.30 -2.61 13.74
CA GLY A 220 9.79 -1.69 12.70
C GLY A 220 8.75 -0.67 13.17
N ALA A 221 8.32 -0.70 14.44
CA ALA A 221 7.51 0.37 15.01
C ALA A 221 8.39 1.50 15.55
N THR A 222 8.03 2.75 15.25
CA THR A 222 8.73 3.94 15.75
C THR A 222 7.76 5.10 15.92
N SER A 223 8.11 6.06 16.79
CA SER A 223 7.44 7.36 16.88
C SER A 223 8.10 8.43 16.00
N THR A 224 9.22 8.09 15.35
CA THR A 224 10.00 9.05 14.54
C THR A 224 9.61 8.99 13.08
N MET A 225 9.34 10.17 12.52
CA MET A 225 9.10 10.37 11.11
C MET A 225 10.33 9.99 10.28
N ILE A 226 10.12 9.37 9.12
CA ILE A 226 11.18 9.33 8.11
C ILE A 226 11.42 10.77 7.67
N ASP A 227 12.63 11.27 7.81
CA ASP A 227 13.05 12.54 7.24
C ASP A 227 14.43 12.34 6.60
N LEU A 228 14.52 12.57 5.30
CA LEU A 228 15.79 12.52 4.58
C LEU A 228 16.08 13.91 4.02
N SER A 229 17.22 14.48 4.42
CA SER A 229 17.78 15.60 3.69
C SER A 229 18.08 15.17 2.23
N PRO A 230 18.05 16.09 1.24
CA PRO A 230 18.29 15.76 -0.17
C PRO A 230 19.62 15.03 -0.46
N SER A 231 20.57 15.04 0.49
CA SER A 231 21.87 14.37 0.38
C SER A 231 21.97 13.02 1.11
N GLU A 232 20.97 12.60 1.88
CA GLU A 232 21.08 11.43 2.77
C GLU A 232 20.19 10.26 2.32
N ASN A 233 20.73 9.04 2.42
CA ASN A 233 19.99 7.78 2.24
C ASN A 233 19.90 7.01 3.57
N ARG A 234 19.73 7.72 4.69
CA ARG A 234 19.76 7.12 6.02
C ARG A 234 18.53 7.50 6.81
N PHE A 235 17.74 6.50 7.19
CA PHE A 235 16.71 6.67 8.20
C PHE A 235 17.35 7.12 9.53
N VAL A 236 16.93 8.26 10.05
CA VAL A 236 17.37 8.79 11.34
C VAL A 236 16.18 8.71 12.31
N PRO A 237 16.18 7.76 13.26
CA PRO A 237 15.18 7.68 14.31
C PRO A 237 15.32 8.80 15.34
#